data_AF-H4F289-F1
#
_entry.id   AF-H4F289-F1
#
_cell.length_a   1.000
_cell.length_b   1.000
_cell.length_c   1.000
_cell.angle_alpha   90.00
_cell.angle_beta   90.00
_cell.angle_gamma   90.00
#
_symmetry.space_group_name_H-M   'P 1'
#
loop_
_entity.id
_entity.type
_entity.pdbx_description
1 polymer ?
#
loop_
_entity_poly.entity_id
_entity_poly.type
_entity_poly.pdbx_seq_one_letter_code
_entity_poly.pdbx_strand_id
1 'polypeptide(L)' 'MTKHAAIAVPISKESTRRTRASEKALRITLTAICEAGLSVDKVCVNGGQIEIHCGPIAARPSPKKDGGLKEW' A
#
# COMPACT_ATOMS: atom_id res chain seq x y z
N MET A 1 34.83 -25.15 -41.07
CA MET A 1 33.79 -25.97 -40.41
C MET A 1 33.79 -25.63 -38.91
N THR A 2 33.06 -24.59 -38.51
CA THR A 2 33.08 -24.09 -37.13
C THR A 2 31.83 -24.58 -36.42
N LYS A 3 31.99 -25.49 -35.46
CA LYS A 3 30.87 -26.09 -34.71
C LYS A 3 30.38 -25.06 -33.69
N HIS A 4 29.15 -24.58 -33.83
CA HIS A 4 28.47 -23.85 -32.76
C HIS A 4 27.92 -24.86 -31.76
N ALA A 5 28.54 -24.91 -30.58
CA ALA A 5 28.01 -25.67 -29.45
C ALA A 5 26.80 -24.93 -28.87
N ALA A 6 25.64 -25.59 -28.88
CA ALA A 6 24.44 -25.08 -28.23
C ALA A 6 24.59 -25.18 -26.71
N ILE A 7 24.51 -24.04 -26.01
CA ILE A 7 24.46 -23.99 -24.55
C ILE A 7 23.02 -24.34 -24.13
N ALA A 8 22.83 -25.53 -23.59
CA ALA A 8 21.58 -25.92 -22.98
C ALA A 8 21.42 -25.15 -21.65
N VAL A 9 20.55 -24.14 -21.64
CA VAL A 9 20.15 -23.45 -20.40
C VAL A 9 19.17 -24.38 -19.66
N PRO A 10 19.45 -24.79 -18.41
CA PRO A 10 18.48 -25.56 -17.66
C PRO A 10 17.27 -24.67 -17.36
N ILE A 11 16.11 -25.03 -17.92
CA ILE A 11 14.83 -24.41 -17.53
C ILE A 11 14.52 -24.95 -16.13
N SER A 12 14.95 -24.22 -15.11
CA SER A 12 14.55 -24.47 -13.72
C SER A 12 13.04 -24.48 -13.67
N LYS A 13 12.48 -25.61 -13.22
CA LYS A 13 11.05 -25.81 -13.02
C LYS A 13 10.63 -25.01 -11.79
N GLU A 14 10.57 -23.68 -11.91
CA GLU A 14 10.07 -22.81 -10.87
C GLU A 14 8.57 -23.06 -10.76
N SER A 15 8.18 -23.86 -9.76
CA SER A 15 6.77 -24.03 -9.43
C SER A 15 6.18 -22.66 -9.17
N THR A 16 5.22 -22.23 -10.00
CA THR A 16 4.53 -20.96 -9.82
C THR A 16 3.80 -20.98 -8.48
N ARG A 17 4.46 -20.50 -7.43
CA ARG A 17 3.87 -20.42 -6.10
C ARG A 17 2.79 -19.34 -6.16
N ARG A 18 1.53 -19.73 -5.96
CA ARG A 18 0.43 -18.77 -5.88
C ARG A 18 0.71 -17.79 -4.75
N THR A 19 0.97 -16.54 -5.10
CA THR A 19 1.12 -15.45 -4.14
C THR A 19 -0.25 -15.14 -3.54
N ARG A 20 -0.32 -15.13 -2.21
CA ARG A 20 -1.54 -14.77 -1.47
C ARG A 20 -1.23 -13.57 -0.58
N ALA A 21 -2.16 -12.62 -0.56
CA ALA A 21 -2.18 -11.57 0.45
C ALA A 21 -2.19 -12.18 1.86
N SER A 22 -1.39 -11.62 2.76
CA SER A 22 -1.30 -12.07 4.15
C SER A 22 -2.44 -11.45 4.98
N GLU A 23 -3.32 -12.30 5.52
CA GLU A 23 -4.39 -11.88 6.43
C GLU A 23 -3.82 -11.18 7.68
N LYS A 24 -2.74 -11.72 8.24
CA LYS A 24 -2.08 -11.15 9.42
C LYS A 24 -1.55 -9.75 9.14
N ALA A 25 -0.93 -9.54 7.98
CA ALA A 25 -0.45 -8.22 7.59
C ALA A 25 -1.61 -7.24 7.43
N LEU A 26 -2.69 -7.65 6.75
CA LEU A 26 -3.87 -6.82 6.58
C LEU A 26 -4.48 -6.39 7.92
N ARG A 27 -4.62 -7.32 8.88
CA ARG A 27 -5.14 -6.98 10.23
C ARG A 27 -4.27 -5.96 10.94
N ILE A 28 -2.95 -6.16 10.96
CA ILE A 28 -2.01 -5.23 11.63
C ILE A 28 -2.11 -3.84 10.98
N THR A 29 -2.12 -3.78 9.65
CA THR A 29 -2.22 -2.51 8.92
C THR A 29 -3.54 -1.80 9.22
N LEU A 30 -4.68 -2.49 9.19
CA LEU A 30 -5.98 -1.88 9.49
C LEU A 30 -6.07 -1.39 10.93
N THR A 31 -5.53 -2.14 11.90
CA THR A 31 -5.44 -1.68 13.28
C THR A 31 -4.63 -0.39 13.39
N ALA A 32 -3.44 -0.33 12.78
CA ALA A 32 -2.60 0.86 12.82
C ALA A 32 -3.27 2.08 12.15
N ILE A 33 -4.01 1.88 11.05
CA ILE A 33 -4.77 2.95 10.38
C ILE A 33 -5.87 3.49 11.31
N CYS A 34 -6.61 2.61 11.97
CA CYS A 34 -7.65 3.01 12.94
C CYS A 34 -7.05 3.74 14.15
N GLU A 35 -5.92 3.25 14.70
CA GLU A 35 -5.22 3.89 15.82
C GLU A 35 -4.66 5.27 15.44
N ALA A 36 -4.31 5.46 14.17
CA ALA A 36 -3.95 6.78 13.62
C ALA A 36 -5.16 7.72 13.42
N GLY A 37 -6.38 7.27 13.73
CA GLY A 37 -7.60 8.06 13.60
C GLY A 37 -8.08 8.21 12.16
N LEU A 38 -7.62 7.36 11.24
CA LEU A 38 -8.04 7.37 9.85
C LEU A 38 -9.21 6.41 9.61
N SER A 39 -10.19 6.82 8.81
CA SER A 39 -11.23 5.92 8.32
C SER A 39 -10.75 5.17 7.08
N VAL A 40 -11.10 3.89 6.97
CA VAL A 40 -10.88 3.09 5.76
C VAL A 40 -12.16 3.03 4.96
N ASP A 41 -12.11 3.49 3.72
CA ASP A 41 -13.28 3.52 2.82
C ASP A 41 -13.37 2.24 1.99
N LYS A 42 -12.21 1.71 1.55
CA LYS A 42 -12.15 0.55 0.66
C LYS A 42 -10.85 -0.23 0.82
N VAL A 43 -10.96 -1.56 0.76
CA VAL A 43 -9.81 -2.47 0.64
C VAL A 43 -9.96 -3.29 -0.65
N CYS A 44 -8.93 -3.27 -1.50
CA CYS A 44 -8.87 -4.08 -2.72
C CYS A 44 -7.75 -5.12 -2.58
N VAL A 45 -8.02 -6.38 -2.92
CA VAL A 45 -7.03 -7.45 -2.92
C VAL A 45 -6.90 -8.01 -4.33
N ASN A 46 -5.70 -7.90 -4.90
CA ASN A 46 -5.38 -8.42 -6.23
C ASN A 46 -4.19 -9.39 -6.15
N GLY A 47 -4.49 -10.69 -6.08
CA GLY A 47 -3.49 -11.73 -5.89
C GLY A 47 -2.71 -11.58 -4.58
N GLY A 48 -1.45 -11.14 -4.68
CA GLY A 48 -0.57 -10.86 -3.55
C GLY A 48 -0.57 -9.40 -3.08
N GLN A 49 -1.20 -8.49 -3.82
CA GLN A 49 -1.21 -7.06 -3.56
C GLN A 49 -2.46 -6.66 -2.81
N ILE A 50 -2.30 -5.74 -1.85
CA ILE A 50 -3.37 -5.14 -1.06
C ILE A 50 -3.30 -3.63 -1.27
N GLU A 51 -4.42 -3.02 -1.66
CA GLU A 51 -4.60 -1.57 -1.72
C GLU A 51 -5.64 -1.15 -0.67
N ILE A 52 -5.32 -0.12 0.11
CA ILE A 52 -6.20 0.41 1.16
C ILE A 52 -6.43 1.89 0.87
N HIS A 53 -7.68 2.27 0.67
CA HIS A 53 -8.10 3.65 0.49
C HIS A 53 -8.61 4.18 1.83
N CYS A 54 -7.95 5.21 2.34
CA CYS A 54 -8.39 5.92 3.54
C CYS A 54 -9.13 7.20 3.17
N GLY A 55 -10.11 7.56 3.99
CA GLY A 55 -10.85 8.80 3.84
C GLY A 55 -9.98 10.03 4.08
N PRO A 56 -10.47 11.22 3.66
CA PRO A 56 -9.73 12.46 3.83
C PRO A 56 -9.51 12.74 5.32
N ILE A 57 -8.27 13.06 5.68
CA ILE A 57 -7.96 13.62 6.98
C ILE A 57 -8.61 15.00 7.02
N ALA A 58 -9.56 15.22 7.93
CA ALA A 58 -10.09 16.55 8.17
C ALA A 58 -8.90 17.47 8.48
N ALA A 59 -8.58 18.37 7.55
CA ALA A 59 -7.51 19.33 7.77
C ALA A 59 -7.83 20.10 9.05
N ARG A 60 -6.87 20.17 9.98
CA ARG A 60 -6.97 21.09 11.12
C ARG A 60 -7.38 22.45 10.55
N PRO A 61 -8.44 23.10 11.08
CA PRO A 61 -8.77 24.45 10.63
C PRO A 61 -7.49 25.28 10.75
N SER A 62 -7.04 25.83 9.63
CA SER A 62 -5.92 26.76 9.60
C SER A 62 -6.20 27.82 10.66
N PRO A 63 -5.22 28.20 11.51
CA PRO A 63 -5.44 29.28 12.47
C PRO A 63 -5.98 30.48 11.69
N LYS A 64 -7.22 30.86 12.03
CA LYS A 64 -7.91 32.01 11.46
C LYS A 64 -6.94 33.16 11.68
N LYS A 65 -6.44 33.81 10.62
CA LYS A 65 -5.61 35.01 10.78
C LYS A 65 -6.36 35.92 11.75
N ASP A 66 -5.80 36.18 12.93
CA ASP A 66 -6.33 37.06 13.95
C ASP A 66 -6.41 38.49 13.39
N GLY A 67 -7.46 38.76 12.62
CA GLY A 67 -7.75 40.06 12.02
C GLY A 67 -8.36 41.06 13.01
N GLY A 68 -8.22 40.83 14.32
CA GLY A 68 -8.85 41.63 15.38
C GLY A 68 -7.90 42.61 16.10
N LEU A 69 -6.59 42.57 15.84
CA LEU A 69 -5.62 43.46 16.50
C LEU A 69 -5.55 44.86 15.84
N LYS A 70 -6.70 45.42 15.45
CA LYS A 70 -6.83 46.77 14.91
C LYS A 70 -7.88 47.63 15.61
N GLU A 71 -8.59 47.09 16.59
CA GLU A 71 -9.67 47.82 17.29
C GLU A 71 -9.41 48.03 18.78
N TRP A 72 -8.18 47.83 19.26
CA TRP A 72 -7.75 48.18 20.61
C TRP A 72 -6.67 49.25 20.58
#